data_AF-T0GPK5-F1
#
_entry.id   AF-T0GPK5-F1
#
_cell.length_a   1.000
_cell.length_b   1.000
_cell.length_c   1.000
_cell.angle_alpha   90.00
_cell.angle_beta   90.00
_cell.angle_gamma   90.00
#
_symmetry.space_group_name_H-M   'P 1'
#
loop_
_entity.id
_entity.type
_entity.pdbx_description
1 polymer ?
#
loop_
_entity_poly.entity_id
_entity_poly.type
_entity_poly.pdbx_seq_one_letter_code
_entity_poly.pdbx_strand_id
1 'polypeptide(L)'
;MEQEVRQIAEETGILNEFTWNSPEALRVAEVFDDLSKSFSLLNETDEVQIGERSQKIMMPKGKVIDLIQVQESLVHSKSKTNAKEKLIIKKADFLGESKWDFRVGNRRVEAKIVDEEWMQMLHNREIRLTTGDSLLVILRTELGLDKNGKLVTTKHEIVKVLKLENSSGELQTNLPL
;
A
#
# COMPACT_ATOMS: atom_id res chain seq x y z
N MET A 1 -7.65 7.67 -21.39
CA MET A 1 -8.01 8.31 -20.11
C MET A 1 -7.55 9.77 -20.03
N GLU A 2 -6.27 10.10 -19.83
CA GLU A 2 -5.89 11.52 -19.69
C GLU A 2 -6.18 12.39 -20.93
N GLN A 3 -5.95 11.84 -22.13
CA GLN A 3 -6.29 12.53 -23.38
C GLN A 3 -7.80 12.79 -23.50
N GLU A 4 -8.63 11.85 -23.05
CA GLU A 4 -10.10 11.97 -23.08
C GLU A 4 -10.60 12.98 -22.05
N VAL A 5 -10.05 12.98 -20.83
CA VAL A 5 -10.38 13.95 -19.79
C VAL A 5 -10.00 15.37 -20.23
N ARG A 6 -8.83 15.52 -20.88
CA ARG A 6 -8.40 16.80 -21.43
C ARG A 6 -9.29 17.26 -22.58
N GLN A 7 -9.72 16.35 -23.46
CA GLN A 7 -10.64 16.66 -24.54
C GLN A 7 -12.00 17.13 -24.01
N ILE A 8 -12.56 16.47 -23.00
CA ILE A 8 -13.80 16.92 -22.34
C ILE A 8 -13.61 18.31 -21.70
N ALA A 9 -12.46 18.56 -21.09
CA ALA A 9 -12.15 19.87 -20.53
C ALA A 9 -11.99 20.97 -21.60
N GLU A 10 -11.55 20.61 -22.82
CA GLU A 10 -11.51 21.52 -23.99
C GLU A 10 -12.93 21.81 -24.46
N GLU A 11 -13.76 20.77 -24.61
CA GLU A 11 -15.15 20.86 -25.08
C GLU A 11 -16.05 21.64 -24.10
N THR A 12 -15.80 21.52 -22.80
CA THR A 12 -16.57 22.23 -21.75
C THR A 12 -16.05 23.64 -21.47
N GLY A 13 -14.93 24.05 -22.07
CA GLY A 13 -14.33 25.38 -21.88
C GLY A 13 -13.60 25.57 -20.54
N ILE A 14 -13.61 24.57 -19.67
CA ILE A 14 -13.04 24.64 -18.31
C ILE A 14 -11.52 24.74 -18.33
N LEU A 15 -10.85 24.28 -19.41
CA LEU A 15 -9.40 24.46 -19.57
C LEU A 15 -8.94 25.92 -19.56
N ASN A 16 -9.83 26.87 -19.88
CA ASN A 16 -9.53 28.29 -19.85
C ASN A 16 -9.68 28.91 -18.46
N GLU A 17 -10.19 28.16 -17.48
CA GLU A 17 -10.25 28.60 -16.10
C GLU A 17 -8.90 28.42 -15.41
N PHE A 18 -8.42 29.49 -14.75
CA PHE A 18 -7.17 29.47 -14.00
C PHE A 18 -7.13 28.40 -12.90
N THR A 19 -8.29 27.93 -12.46
CA THR A 19 -8.47 26.93 -11.40
C THR A 19 -8.43 25.48 -11.89
N TRP A 20 -8.37 25.23 -13.20
CA TRP A 20 -8.41 23.88 -13.74
C TRP A 20 -7.16 23.08 -13.34
N ASN A 21 -7.39 21.88 -12.82
CA ASN A 21 -6.37 20.88 -12.57
C ASN A 21 -6.89 19.53 -13.08
N SER A 22 -6.03 18.76 -13.75
CA SER A 22 -6.40 17.41 -14.17
C SER A 22 -6.69 16.56 -12.93
N PRO A 23 -7.84 15.87 -12.87
CA PRO A 23 -8.13 14.98 -11.75
C PRO A 23 -7.10 13.85 -11.69
N GLU A 24 -6.63 13.53 -10.49
CA GLU A 24 -5.72 12.40 -10.27
C GLU A 24 -6.48 11.08 -10.46
N ALA A 25 -6.00 10.20 -11.34
CA ALA A 25 -6.69 8.95 -11.69
C ALA A 25 -7.01 8.07 -10.47
N LEU A 26 -6.07 7.98 -9.51
CA LEU A 26 -6.28 7.26 -8.26
C LEU A 26 -7.42 7.87 -7.44
N ARG A 27 -7.52 9.19 -7.39
CA ARG A 27 -8.58 9.88 -6.66
C ARG A 27 -9.95 9.62 -7.26
N VAL A 28 -10.04 9.57 -8.59
CA VAL A 28 -11.27 9.19 -9.30
C VAL A 28 -11.67 7.75 -8.96
N ALA A 29 -10.71 6.83 -8.94
CA ALA A 29 -10.96 5.43 -8.58
C ALA A 29 -11.44 5.28 -7.12
N GLU A 30 -10.83 6.00 -6.16
CA GLU A 30 -11.26 6.03 -4.76
C GLU A 30 -12.71 6.50 -4.61
N VAL A 31 -13.05 7.64 -5.23
CA VAL A 31 -14.42 8.19 -5.18
C VAL A 31 -15.41 7.20 -5.77
N PHE A 32 -15.07 6.54 -6.88
CA PHE A 32 -15.93 5.55 -7.49
C PHE A 32 -16.10 4.30 -6.61
N ASP A 33 -15.03 3.83 -5.97
CA ASP A 33 -15.09 2.70 -5.04
C ASP A 33 -15.96 3.02 -3.82
N ASP A 34 -15.85 4.24 -3.27
CA ASP A 34 -16.69 4.72 -2.16
C ASP A 34 -18.17 4.80 -2.56
N LEU A 35 -18.46 5.32 -3.75
CA LEU A 35 -19.83 5.36 -4.30
C LEU A 35 -20.38 3.93 -4.48
N SER A 36 -19.61 3.06 -5.12
CA SER A 36 -20.00 1.66 -5.37
C SER A 36 -20.29 0.88 -4.08
N LYS A 37 -19.46 1.08 -3.05
CA LYS A 37 -19.69 0.53 -1.70
C LYS A 37 -20.92 1.12 -1.04
N SER A 38 -21.16 2.42 -1.15
CA SER A 38 -22.35 3.07 -0.59
C SER A 38 -23.65 2.52 -1.22
N PHE A 39 -23.60 2.12 -2.49
CA PHE A 39 -24.73 1.50 -3.18
C PHE A 39 -24.90 0.01 -2.90
N SER A 40 -23.98 -0.63 -2.17
CA SER A 40 -24.11 -2.05 -1.79
C SER A 40 -25.30 -2.32 -0.85
N LEU A 41 -25.80 -1.29 -0.15
CA LEU A 41 -26.96 -1.37 0.74
C LEU A 41 -28.31 -1.33 -0.02
N LEU A 42 -28.29 -1.04 -1.32
CA LEU A 42 -29.49 -0.98 -2.14
C LEU A 42 -29.91 -2.39 -2.59
N ASN A 43 -31.21 -2.59 -2.77
CA ASN A 43 -31.72 -3.88 -3.25
C ASN A 43 -31.29 -4.14 -4.69
N GLU A 44 -31.31 -5.41 -5.12
CA GLU A 44 -30.94 -5.79 -6.49
C GLU A 44 -31.77 -5.07 -7.56
N THR A 45 -33.02 -4.70 -7.25
CA THR A 45 -33.94 -4.01 -8.15
C THR A 45 -33.74 -2.50 -8.22
N ASP A 46 -33.04 -1.89 -7.27
CA ASP A 46 -32.88 -0.43 -7.30
C ASP A 46 -31.86 -0.06 -8.39
N GLU A 47 -31.92 1.15 -8.92
CA GLU A 47 -30.94 1.64 -9.90
C GLU A 47 -30.39 2.98 -9.45
N VAL A 48 -29.09 3.20 -9.66
CA VAL A 48 -28.45 4.48 -9.37
C VAL A 48 -27.98 5.10 -10.66
N GLN A 49 -28.35 6.36 -10.86
CA GLN A 49 -28.00 7.13 -12.05
C GLN A 49 -27.45 8.49 -11.63
N ILE A 50 -26.39 8.94 -12.29
CA ILE A 50 -25.80 10.27 -12.11
C ILE A 50 -25.84 11.00 -13.46
N GLY A 51 -26.24 12.27 -13.45
CA GLY A 51 -26.18 13.13 -14.63
C GLY A 51 -27.37 14.08 -14.75
N GLU A 52 -27.40 14.80 -15.87
CA GLU A 52 -28.47 15.75 -16.19
C GLU A 52 -29.69 15.05 -16.81
N ARG A 53 -30.80 15.79 -16.97
CA ARG A 53 -32.06 15.24 -17.51
C ARG A 53 -31.89 14.50 -18.85
N SER A 54 -30.96 14.93 -19.69
CA SER A 54 -30.69 14.38 -21.03
C SER A 54 -29.53 13.38 -21.10
N GLN A 55 -28.62 13.39 -20.13
CA GLN A 55 -27.46 12.50 -20.09
C GLN A 55 -27.34 11.89 -18.69
N LYS A 56 -27.78 10.63 -18.57
CA LYS A 56 -27.67 9.86 -17.34
C LYS A 56 -26.71 8.71 -17.55
N ILE A 57 -25.81 8.54 -16.57
CA ILE A 57 -24.87 7.44 -16.50
C ILE A 57 -25.34 6.49 -15.40
N MET A 58 -25.49 5.22 -15.74
CA MET A 58 -25.83 4.17 -14.78
C MET A 58 -24.59 3.83 -13.95
N MET A 59 -24.76 3.82 -12.63
CA MET A 59 -23.69 3.49 -11.69
C MET A 59 -23.73 2.00 -11.34
N PRO A 60 -22.60 1.29 -11.42
CA PRO A 60 -22.55 -0.10 -10.99
C PRO A 60 -22.67 -0.20 -9.47
N LYS A 61 -23.37 -1.24 -9.01
CA LYS A 61 -23.54 -1.56 -7.59
C LYS A 61 -22.59 -2.64 -7.16
N GLY A 62 -21.99 -2.48 -5.98
CA GLY A 62 -21.19 -3.52 -5.34
C GLY A 62 -19.94 -3.96 -6.11
N LYS A 63 -19.54 -3.24 -7.16
CA LYS A 63 -18.27 -3.48 -7.83
C LYS A 63 -17.15 -2.89 -6.97
N VAL A 64 -16.39 -3.75 -6.32
CA VAL A 64 -15.18 -3.35 -5.61
C VAL A 64 -14.11 -3.06 -6.64
N ILE A 65 -13.56 -1.85 -6.65
CA ILE A 65 -12.38 -1.55 -7.45
C ILE A 65 -11.15 -2.05 -6.69
N ASP A 66 -10.31 -2.82 -7.36
CA ASP A 66 -8.98 -3.15 -6.83
C ASP A 66 -8.07 -1.91 -6.94
N LEU A 67 -8.09 -1.07 -5.91
CA LEU A 67 -7.28 0.14 -5.84
C LEU A 67 -5.77 -0.16 -5.91
N ILE A 68 -5.34 -1.34 -5.46
CA ILE A 68 -3.93 -1.76 -5.54
C ILE A 68 -3.57 -1.98 -7.01
N GLN A 69 -4.41 -2.70 -7.76
CA GLN A 69 -4.20 -2.91 -9.18
C GLN A 69 -4.21 -1.58 -9.97
N VAL A 70 -5.11 -0.66 -9.61
CA VAL A 70 -5.14 0.69 -10.19
C VAL A 70 -3.83 1.42 -9.91
N GLN A 71 -3.36 1.46 -8.66
CA GLN A 71 -2.07 2.07 -8.31
C GLN A 71 -0.90 1.44 -9.08
N GLU A 72 -0.86 0.12 -9.20
CA GLU A 72 0.18 -0.57 -9.96
C GLU A 72 0.16 -0.21 -11.45
N SER A 73 -1.02 -0.02 -12.04
CA SER A 73 -1.16 0.40 -13.44
C SER A 73 -0.66 1.82 -13.71
N LEU A 74 -0.62 2.68 -12.69
CA LEU A 74 -0.11 4.05 -12.77
C LEU A 74 1.43 4.13 -12.69
N VAL A 75 2.10 3.03 -12.33
CA VAL A 75 3.56 2.98 -12.26
C VAL A 75 4.15 2.93 -13.66
N HIS A 76 4.94 3.95 -14.00
CA HIS A 76 5.64 4.05 -15.27
C HIS A 76 7.09 3.56 -15.18
N SER A 77 7.73 3.75 -14.02
CA SER A 77 9.09 3.26 -13.77
C SER A 77 9.24 2.74 -12.35
N LYS A 78 10.17 1.81 -12.15
CA LYS A 78 10.47 1.22 -10.85
C LYS A 78 11.93 1.41 -10.50
N SER A 79 12.22 1.78 -9.26
CA SER A 79 13.57 1.75 -8.70
C SER A 79 13.62 0.78 -7.52
N LYS A 80 14.76 0.10 -7.37
CA LYS A 80 14.98 -0.87 -6.29
C LYS A 80 16.26 -0.52 -5.55
N THR A 81 16.18 -0.47 -4.23
CA THR A 81 17.33 -0.22 -3.37
C THR A 81 17.36 -1.23 -2.24
N ASN A 82 18.55 -1.74 -1.94
CA ASN A 82 18.77 -2.60 -0.78
C ASN A 82 19.52 -1.78 0.27
N ALA A 83 19.04 -1.79 1.51
CA ALA A 83 19.68 -1.12 2.64
C ALA A 83 19.75 -2.06 3.84
N LYS A 84 20.80 -1.90 4.66
CA LYS A 84 20.90 -2.60 5.93
C LYS A 84 20.14 -1.80 6.99
N GLU A 85 19.12 -2.41 7.58
CA GLU A 85 18.18 -1.72 8.48
C GLU A 85 17.94 -2.54 9.75
N LYS A 86 17.67 -1.85 10.87
CA LYS A 86 17.24 -2.47 12.12
C LYS A 86 15.73 -2.24 12.29
N LEU A 87 14.95 -3.33 12.23
CA LEU A 87 13.50 -3.33 12.26
C LEU A 87 12.99 -3.91 13.57
N ILE A 88 12.15 -3.17 14.31
CA ILE A 88 11.53 -3.67 15.55
C ILE A 88 10.18 -4.30 15.21
N ILE A 89 9.96 -5.55 15.59
CA ILE A 89 8.71 -6.29 15.34
C ILE A 89 7.58 -5.67 16.17
N LYS A 90 6.52 -5.23 15.49
CA LYS A 90 5.26 -4.79 16.12
C LYS A 90 4.20 -5.86 16.01
N LYS A 91 4.04 -6.46 14.84
CA LYS A 91 3.13 -7.56 14.57
C LYS A 91 3.80 -8.54 13.62
N ALA A 92 3.98 -9.77 14.09
CA ALA A 92 4.50 -10.86 13.28
C ALA A 92 3.36 -11.53 12.51
N ASP A 93 3.64 -11.96 11.29
CA ASP A 93 2.78 -12.90 10.55
C ASP A 93 3.47 -14.26 10.46
N PHE A 94 3.02 -15.19 11.31
CA PHE A 94 3.56 -16.54 11.37
C PHE A 94 2.99 -17.47 10.28
N LEU A 95 1.99 -17.02 9.51
CA LEU A 95 1.38 -17.81 8.44
C LEU A 95 2.02 -17.53 7.07
N GLY A 96 2.79 -16.44 6.93
CA GLY A 96 3.62 -16.14 5.76
C GLY A 96 2.88 -15.59 4.53
N GLU A 97 1.57 -15.41 4.63
CA GLU A 97 0.73 -14.92 3.54
C GLU A 97 0.70 -13.39 3.46
N SER A 98 0.99 -12.70 4.56
CA SER A 98 0.84 -11.25 4.73
C SER A 98 2.16 -10.55 5.07
N LYS A 99 2.12 -9.21 5.01
CA LYS A 99 3.22 -8.35 5.44
C LYS A 99 3.30 -8.33 6.97
N TRP A 100 4.51 -8.28 7.48
CA TRP A 100 4.81 -8.05 8.89
C TRP A 100 4.85 -6.55 9.17
N ASP A 101 4.42 -6.17 10.37
CA ASP A 101 4.53 -4.79 10.85
C ASP A 101 5.80 -4.59 11.65
N PHE A 102 6.62 -3.65 11.19
CA PHE A 102 7.84 -3.23 11.85
C PHE A 102 7.83 -1.75 12.21
N ARG A 103 8.78 -1.36 13.07
CA ARG A 103 9.10 0.03 13.39
C ARG A 103 10.58 0.33 13.17
N VAL A 104 10.87 1.45 12.52
CA VAL A 104 12.22 2.02 12.34
C VAL A 104 12.22 3.45 12.87
N GLY A 105 12.89 3.67 14.01
CA GLY A 105 12.76 4.94 14.73
C GLY A 105 11.29 5.22 15.07
N ASN A 106 10.71 6.30 14.54
CA ASN A 106 9.30 6.65 14.72
C ASN A 106 8.39 6.25 13.54
N ARG A 107 8.91 5.56 12.53
CA ARG A 107 8.16 5.17 11.32
C ARG A 107 7.69 3.73 11.40
N ARG A 108 6.45 3.46 10.95
CA ARG A 108 5.95 2.10 10.69
C ARG A 108 6.42 1.65 9.31
N VAL A 109 6.84 0.40 9.19
CA VAL A 109 7.26 -0.24 7.94
C VAL A 109 6.55 -1.57 7.82
N GLU A 110 5.78 -1.76 6.76
CA GLU A 110 5.15 -3.05 6.45
C GLU A 110 6.00 -3.78 5.41
N ALA A 111 6.54 -4.95 5.75
CA ALA A 111 7.42 -5.70 4.85
C ALA A 111 7.14 -7.20 4.88
N LYS A 112 7.27 -7.87 3.73
CA LYS A 112 7.25 -9.33 3.65
C LYS A 112 8.67 -9.88 3.85
N ILE A 113 8.82 -10.96 4.61
CA ILE A 113 10.09 -11.69 4.67
C ILE A 113 10.11 -12.70 3.52
N VAL A 114 11.09 -12.56 2.64
CA VAL A 114 11.31 -13.47 1.50
C VAL A 114 12.61 -14.28 1.65
N ASP A 115 13.22 -14.20 2.83
CA ASP A 115 14.33 -15.06 3.26
C ASP A 115 13.78 -16.45 3.65
N GLU A 116 13.77 -17.36 2.68
CA GLU A 116 13.16 -18.69 2.84
C GLU A 116 13.83 -19.53 3.93
N GLU A 117 15.17 -19.46 4.04
CA GLU A 117 15.94 -20.20 5.05
C GLU A 117 15.55 -19.73 6.45
N TRP A 118 15.52 -18.41 6.66
CA TRP A 118 15.13 -17.85 7.95
C TRP A 118 13.67 -18.15 8.30
N MET A 119 12.76 -18.09 7.33
CA MET A 119 11.35 -18.44 7.53
C MET A 119 11.18 -19.93 7.88
N GLN A 120 11.96 -20.83 7.27
CA GLN A 120 11.96 -22.25 7.64
C GLN A 120 12.40 -22.45 9.09
N MET A 121 13.48 -21.80 9.54
CA MET A 121 13.93 -21.87 10.94
C MET A 121 12.84 -21.38 11.91
N LEU A 122 12.11 -20.32 11.54
CA LEU A 122 10.98 -19.82 12.32
C LEU A 122 9.84 -20.85 12.38
N HIS A 123 9.43 -21.41 11.24
CA HIS A 123 8.35 -22.40 11.17
C HIS A 123 8.71 -23.71 11.89
N ASN A 124 9.98 -24.11 11.88
CA ASN A 124 10.51 -25.26 12.60
C ASN A 124 10.67 -25.01 14.12
N ARG A 125 10.35 -23.80 14.60
CA ARG A 125 10.48 -23.37 16.01
C ARG A 125 11.94 -23.37 16.52
N GLU A 126 12.90 -23.29 15.61
CA GLU A 126 14.32 -23.12 15.93
C GLU A 126 14.60 -21.68 16.42
N ILE A 127 13.77 -20.74 15.98
CA ILE A 127 13.80 -19.34 16.39
C ILE A 127 12.51 -19.02 17.15
N ARG A 128 12.64 -18.31 18.28
CA ARG A 128 11.50 -17.72 19.01
C ARG A 128 11.52 -16.21 18.84
N LEU A 129 10.34 -15.64 18.57
CA LEU A 129 10.16 -14.21 18.38
C LEU A 129 9.05 -13.70 19.29
N THR A 130 9.25 -12.52 19.84
CA THR A 130 8.25 -11.76 20.60
C THR A 130 8.15 -10.36 20.02
N THR A 131 6.97 -9.74 20.17
CA THR A 131 6.80 -8.31 19.89
C THR A 131 7.84 -7.50 20.67
N GLY A 132 8.47 -6.55 19.99
CA GLY A 132 9.56 -5.74 20.55
C GLY A 132 10.95 -6.23 20.19
N ASP A 133 11.11 -7.51 19.81
CA ASP A 133 12.38 -8.00 19.26
C ASP A 133 12.73 -7.26 17.98
N SER A 134 14.02 -7.22 17.66
CA SER A 134 14.51 -6.49 16.49
C SER A 134 15.32 -7.36 15.55
N LEU A 135 15.14 -7.13 14.26
CA LEU A 135 15.83 -7.81 13.19
C LEU A 135 16.79 -6.84 12.51
N LEU A 136 18.05 -7.19 12.44
CA LEU A 136 18.99 -6.57 11.52
C LEU A 136 18.87 -7.27 10.18
N VAL A 137 18.48 -6.54 9.14
CA VAL A 137 18.08 -7.13 7.85
C VAL A 137 18.70 -6.40 6.68
N ILE A 138 18.67 -7.04 5.51
CA ILE A 138 18.73 -6.36 4.23
C ILE A 138 17.29 -6.11 3.77
N LEU A 139 16.88 -4.85 3.80
CA LEU A 139 15.57 -4.39 3.36
C LEU A 139 15.65 -3.93 1.90
N ARG A 140 14.92 -4.61 1.01
CA ARG A 140 14.67 -4.18 -0.36
C ARG A 140 13.47 -3.24 -0.38
N THR A 141 13.67 -2.04 -0.88
CA THR A 141 12.60 -1.07 -1.14
C THR A 141 12.44 -0.91 -2.64
N GLU A 142 11.24 -1.19 -3.14
CA GLU A 142 10.84 -0.92 -4.53
C GLU A 142 9.91 0.29 -4.55
N LEU A 143 10.32 1.35 -5.24
CA LEU A 143 9.52 2.54 -5.47
C LEU A 143 8.94 2.47 -6.88
N GLY A 144 7.63 2.63 -7.02
CA GLY A 144 6.97 2.83 -8.31
C GLY A 144 6.67 4.31 -8.51
N LEU A 145 7.20 4.89 -9.60
CA LEU A 145 7.01 6.28 -9.96
C LEU A 145 6.08 6.39 -11.17
N ASP A 146 5.26 7.44 -11.20
CA ASP A 146 4.49 7.78 -12.39
C ASP A 146 5.37 8.41 -13.47
N LYS A 147 4.76 8.77 -14.60
CA LYS A 147 5.42 9.45 -15.72
C LYS A 147 6.01 10.84 -15.40
N ASN A 148 5.57 11.47 -14.32
CA ASN A 148 6.03 12.77 -13.85
C ASN A 148 7.09 12.64 -12.73
N GLY A 149 7.46 11.40 -12.35
CA GLY A 149 8.38 11.12 -11.25
C GLY A 149 7.74 11.21 -9.85
N LYS A 150 6.40 11.30 -9.74
CA LYS A 150 5.69 11.25 -8.46
C LYS A 150 5.66 9.81 -7.95
N LEU A 151 5.87 9.63 -6.64
CA LEU A 151 5.77 8.32 -6.00
C LEU A 151 4.32 7.82 -5.98
N VAL A 152 4.10 6.64 -6.54
CA VAL A 152 2.79 5.97 -6.64
C VAL A 152 2.71 4.77 -5.70
N THR A 153 3.75 3.92 -5.70
CA THR A 153 3.79 2.72 -4.85
C THR A 153 5.11 2.61 -4.11
N THR A 154 5.07 2.00 -2.93
CA THR A 154 6.26 1.63 -2.16
C THR A 154 6.05 0.22 -1.64
N LYS A 155 6.98 -0.68 -1.96
CA LYS A 155 6.97 -2.06 -1.47
C LYS A 155 8.26 -2.34 -0.71
N HIS A 156 8.13 -3.00 0.44
CA HIS A 156 9.26 -3.40 1.25
C HIS A 156 9.31 -4.92 1.39
N GLU A 157 10.49 -5.48 1.20
CA GLU A 157 10.75 -6.91 1.35
C GLU A 157 12.05 -7.10 2.11
N ILE A 158 12.01 -7.94 3.14
CA ILE A 158 13.20 -8.39 3.85
C ILE A 158 13.77 -9.54 3.05
N VAL A 159 14.85 -9.27 2.31
CA VAL A 159 15.49 -10.26 1.43
C VAL A 159 16.50 -11.14 2.18
N LYS A 160 16.98 -10.65 3.32
CA LYS A 160 17.88 -11.42 4.20
C LYS A 160 17.78 -10.95 5.64
N VAL A 161 17.67 -11.87 6.59
CA VAL A 161 17.82 -11.59 8.02
C VAL A 161 19.27 -11.86 8.42
N LEU A 162 19.95 -10.84 8.94
CA LEU A 162 21.34 -10.92 9.35
C LEU A 162 21.50 -11.29 10.81
N LYS A 163 20.60 -10.78 11.67
CA LYS A 163 20.66 -11.00 13.13
C LYS A 163 19.29 -10.76 13.77
N LEU A 164 18.94 -11.60 14.74
CA LEU A 164 17.84 -11.38 15.68
C LEU A 164 18.40 -10.85 17.00
N GLU A 165 17.77 -9.81 17.55
CA GLU A 165 18.10 -9.21 18.84
C GLU A 165 16.85 -9.18 19.72
N ASN A 166 16.88 -9.98 20.80
CA ASN A 166 15.74 -10.16 21.70
C ASN A 166 15.60 -8.97 22.66
N SER A 167 14.41 -8.40 22.71
CA SER A 167 14.03 -7.33 23.63
C SER A 167 14.09 -7.75 25.10
N SER A 168 13.91 -9.05 25.38
CA SER A 168 13.95 -9.61 26.73
C SER A 168 15.35 -9.66 27.35
N GLY A 169 16.41 -9.50 26.54
CA GLY A 169 17.81 -9.50 27.03
C GLY A 169 18.25 -8.17 27.66
N GLU A 170 17.58 -7.06 27.35
CA GLU A 170 17.95 -5.72 27.85
C GLU A 170 17.35 -5.40 29.23
N LEU A 171 16.36 -6.16 29.70
CA LEU A 171 15.75 -5.95 31.02
C LEU A 171 16.61 -6.47 32.19
N GLN A 172 17.65 -7.26 31.93
CA GLN A 172 18.51 -7.82 32.98
C GLN A 172 19.75 -6.96 33.30
N THR A 173 20.05 -5.92 32.52
CA THR A 173 21.26 -5.09 32.73
C THR A 173 21.02 -3.85 33.60
N ASN A 174 19.77 -3.56 33.99
CA ASN A 174 19.38 -2.34 34.72
C ASN A 174 18.70 -2.61 36.07
N LEU A 175 19.06 -3.68 36.79
CA LEU A 175 18.80 -3.72 38.23
C LEU A 175 20.05 -3.25 38.98
N PRO A 176 19.99 -2.12 39.71
CA PRO A 176 21.01 -1.84 40.72
C PRO A 176 20.90 -2.88 41.84
N LEU A 177 22.05 -3.39 42.28
CA LEU A 177 22.21 -4.21 43.50
C LEU A 177 21.70 -3.47 44.75
#